data_AF-A0A7S0QVG0-F1
#
_entry.id   AF-A0A7S0QVG0-F1
#
_cell.length_a   1.000
_cell.length_b   1.000
_cell.length_c   1.000
_cell.angle_alpha   90.00
_cell.angle_beta   90.00
_cell.angle_gamma   90.00
#
_symmetry.space_group_name_H-M   'P 1'
#
loop_
_entity.id
_entity.type
_entity.pdbx_description
1 polymer ?
#
loop_
_entity_poly.entity_id
_entity_poly.type
_entity_poly.pdbx_seq_one_letter_code
_entity_poly.pdbx_strand_id
1 'polypeptide(L)'
;DVVREGGAALARVAWCGLKSRQRALEKLWRAYGGDASRLVDMCRQSIVFDCPRDLLGCLRAVVADPEVRVLRVKNSLRVGHDAGETAGYRMVMVNLSLVTAETERLGVDW
;
A
#
# COMPACT_ATOMS: atom_id res chain seq x y z
N ASP A 1 -16.95 0.87 -21.14
CA ASP A 1 -18.23 0.92 -20.39
C ASP A 1 -17.96 0.94 -18.90
N VAL A 2 -18.33 2.03 -18.23
CA VAL A 2 -18.13 2.23 -16.78
C VAL A 2 -19.52 2.27 -16.14
N VAL A 3 -19.82 1.26 -15.33
CA VAL A 3 -21.02 1.24 -14.50
C VAL A 3 -20.81 2.22 -13.34
N ARG A 4 -21.72 3.18 -13.22
CA ARG A 4 -21.82 4.18 -12.14
C ARG A 4 -22.84 3.68 -11.13
N GLU A 5 -22.43 3.46 -9.88
CA GLU A 5 -23.35 3.52 -8.72
C GLU A 5 -22.61 4.09 -7.49
N GLY A 6 -23.27 4.99 -6.75
CA GLY A 6 -22.79 5.52 -5.45
C GLY A 6 -22.39 6.99 -5.44
N GLY A 7 -23.37 7.90 -5.36
CA GLY A 7 -23.18 9.36 -5.36
C GLY A 7 -22.57 9.95 -4.08
N ALA A 8 -21.82 11.04 -4.30
CA ALA A 8 -21.38 12.06 -3.33
C ALA A 8 -20.28 11.70 -2.30
N ALA A 9 -19.08 11.33 -2.76
CA ALA A 9 -17.78 11.63 -2.11
C ALA A 9 -16.52 11.25 -2.94
N LEU A 10 -16.65 10.74 -4.17
CA LEU A 10 -15.48 10.29 -4.97
C LEU A 10 -14.67 11.42 -5.64
N ALA A 11 -14.99 12.69 -5.36
CA ALA A 11 -14.34 13.81 -6.01
C ALA A 11 -12.94 14.05 -5.43
N ARG A 12 -11.91 13.67 -6.21
CA ARG A 12 -10.45 13.89 -6.05
C ARG A 12 -9.61 12.73 -5.51
N VAL A 13 -9.97 11.49 -5.78
CA VAL A 13 -9.02 10.38 -5.59
C VAL A 13 -7.98 10.40 -6.73
N ALA A 14 -6.73 10.77 -6.40
CA ALA A 14 -5.60 10.58 -7.30
C ALA A 14 -5.04 9.16 -7.12
N TRP A 15 -5.30 8.30 -8.10
CA TRP A 15 -4.78 6.94 -8.09
C TRP A 15 -3.31 6.92 -8.52
N CYS A 16 -2.48 6.24 -7.74
CA CYS A 16 -1.11 5.97 -8.16
C CYS A 16 -1.11 4.98 -9.33
N GLY A 17 -0.32 5.28 -10.36
CA GLY A 17 -0.01 4.31 -11.40
C GLY A 17 0.92 3.20 -10.89
N LEU A 18 1.02 2.12 -11.67
CA LEU A 18 2.02 1.08 -11.42
C LEU A 18 3.43 1.65 -11.40
N LYS A 19 4.31 1.00 -10.64
CA LYS A 19 5.74 1.32 -10.64
C LYS A 19 6.28 1.21 -12.07
N SER A 20 6.96 2.25 -12.55
CA SER A 20 7.56 2.21 -13.88
C SER A 20 8.62 1.11 -13.98
N ARG A 21 8.75 0.50 -15.16
CA ARG A 21 9.72 -0.55 -15.45
C ARG A 21 11.14 -0.17 -15.00
N GLN A 22 11.58 1.05 -15.33
CA GLN A 22 12.90 1.53 -14.94
C GLN A 22 13.07 1.56 -13.42
N ARG A 23 12.10 2.12 -12.67
CA ARG A 23 12.18 2.19 -11.20
C ARG A 23 12.06 0.83 -10.54
N ALA A 24 11.34 -0.10 -11.15
CA ALA A 24 11.27 -1.49 -10.71
C ALA A 24 12.64 -2.17 -10.84
N LEU A 25 13.27 -2.08 -12.02
CA LEU A 25 14.60 -2.65 -12.27
C LEU A 25 15.68 -2.04 -11.37
N GLU A 26 15.69 -0.71 -11.21
CA GLU A 26 16.62 -0.02 -10.31
C GLU A 26 16.48 -0.53 -8.87
N LYS A 27 15.26 -0.67 -8.37
CA LYS A 27 15.01 -1.15 -7.00
C LYS A 27 15.40 -2.62 -6.85
N LEU A 28 15.05 -3.45 -7.83
CA LEU A 28 15.35 -4.87 -7.86
C LEU A 28 16.86 -5.13 -7.70
N TRP A 29 17.67 -4.46 -8.51
CA TRP A 29 19.12 -4.65 -8.48
C TRP A 29 19.78 -3.97 -7.28
N ARG A 30 19.35 -2.77 -6.88
CA ARG A 30 19.98 -2.03 -5.77
C ARG A 30 19.63 -2.55 -4.38
N ALA A 31 18.42 -3.06 -4.19
CA ALA A 31 17.92 -3.41 -2.85
C ALA A 31 17.69 -4.91 -2.64
N TYR A 32 17.43 -5.67 -3.71
CA TYR A 32 16.97 -7.06 -3.60
C TYR A 32 17.87 -8.07 -4.32
N GLY A 33 19.00 -7.64 -4.89
CA GLY A 33 19.98 -8.54 -5.50
C GLY A 33 19.45 -9.32 -6.70
N GLY A 34 18.45 -8.78 -7.42
CA GLY A 34 17.84 -9.46 -8.56
C GLY A 34 16.62 -10.33 -8.23
N ASP A 35 16.31 -10.55 -6.96
CA ASP A 35 15.15 -11.36 -6.55
C ASP A 35 13.83 -10.57 -6.68
N ALA A 36 13.09 -10.88 -7.74
CA ALA A 36 11.84 -10.20 -8.08
C ALA A 36 10.72 -10.48 -7.07
N SER A 37 10.77 -11.59 -6.33
CA SER A 37 9.75 -11.94 -5.33
C SER A 37 9.69 -10.92 -4.17
N ARG A 38 10.76 -10.14 -3.98
CA ARG A 38 10.88 -9.11 -2.93
C ARG A 38 10.34 -7.74 -3.38
N LEU A 39 9.92 -7.60 -4.64
CA LEU A 39 9.42 -6.35 -5.20
C LEU A 39 7.93 -6.14 -4.88
N VAL A 40 7.67 -5.76 -3.63
CA VAL A 40 6.33 -5.64 -3.03
C VAL A 40 5.62 -4.29 -3.24
N ASP A 41 6.13 -3.41 -4.12
CA ASP A 41 5.59 -2.06 -4.37
C ASP A 41 5.31 -1.79 -5.86
N MET A 42 4.98 -2.85 -6.61
CA MET A 42 4.60 -2.76 -8.01
C MET A 42 3.24 -2.04 -8.16
N CYS A 43 2.22 -2.57 -7.50
CA CYS A 43 0.97 -1.87 -7.23
C CYS A 43 1.11 -1.17 -5.87
N ARG A 44 0.71 0.11 -5.81
CA ARG A 44 0.82 0.91 -4.60
C ARG A 44 -0.19 2.05 -4.64
N GLN A 45 -0.54 2.56 -3.47
CA GLN A 45 -1.32 3.78 -3.31
C GLN A 45 -0.77 4.59 -2.13
N SER A 46 -1.02 5.88 -2.13
CA SER A 46 -0.71 6.76 -0.99
C SER A 46 -1.96 7.56 -0.62
N ILE A 47 -2.31 7.53 0.66
CA ILE A 47 -3.43 8.29 1.21
C ILE A 47 -2.83 9.29 2.21
N VAL A 48 -3.10 10.57 2.00
CA VAL A 48 -2.57 11.67 2.81
C VAL A 48 -3.66 12.11 3.78
N PHE A 49 -3.28 12.28 5.04
CA PHE A 49 -4.18 12.70 6.11
C PHE A 49 -3.60 13.90 6.82
N ASP A 50 -4.46 14.85 7.19
CA ASP A 50 -4.06 16.03 7.96
C ASP A 50 -3.90 15.72 9.45
N CYS A 51 -4.54 14.64 9.94
CA CYS A 51 -4.44 14.25 11.34
C CYS A 51 -4.24 12.73 11.54
N PRO A 52 -3.53 12.32 12.61
CA PRO A 52 -3.30 10.90 12.92
C PRO A 52 -4.58 10.09 13.22
N ARG A 53 -5.65 10.76 13.68
CA ARG A 53 -6.92 10.10 13.99
C ARG A 53 -7.56 9.52 12.73
N ASP A 54 -7.53 10.27 11.63
CA ASP A 54 -8.13 9.84 10.36
C ASP A 54 -7.32 8.71 9.72
N LEU A 55 -5.98 8.78 9.83
CA LEU A 55 -5.09 7.67 9.45
C LEU A 55 -5.45 6.39 10.20
N LEU A 56 -5.65 6.48 11.53
CA LEU A 56 -6.05 5.32 12.33
C LEU A 56 -7.42 4.79 11.93
N GLY A 57 -8.38 5.68 11.62
CA GLY A 57 -9.69 5.30 11.09
C GLY A 57 -9.58 4.52 9.77
N CYS A 58 -8.78 5.02 8.83
CA CYS A 58 -8.51 4.35 7.55
C CYS A 58 -7.85 2.98 7.76
N LEU A 59 -6.81 2.88 8.60
CA LEU A 59 -6.15 1.61 8.88
C LEU A 59 -7.11 0.58 9.49
N ARG A 60 -8.00 1.00 10.39
CA ARG A 60 -9.03 0.11 10.95
C ARG A 60 -9.99 -0.39 9.88
N ALA A 61 -10.41 0.46 8.94
CA ALA A 61 -11.25 0.04 7.82
C ALA A 61 -10.52 -0.97 6.92
N VAL A 62 -9.25 -0.72 6.58
CA VAL A 62 -8.43 -1.65 5.77
C VAL A 62 -8.26 -3.01 6.46
N VAL A 63 -8.02 -3.03 7.77
CA VAL A 63 -7.84 -4.27 8.54
C VAL A 63 -9.15 -5.03 8.74
N ALA A 64 -10.29 -4.34 8.77
CA ALA A 64 -11.60 -4.96 8.93
C ALA A 64 -12.17 -5.52 7.62
N ASP A 65 -11.56 -5.20 6.48
CA ASP A 65 -11.98 -5.68 5.18
C ASP A 65 -11.64 -7.17 5.01
N PRO A 66 -12.65 -8.06 4.80
CA PRO A 66 -12.41 -9.49 4.68
C PRO A 66 -11.60 -9.87 3.43
N GLU A 67 -11.54 -9.01 2.41
CA GLU A 67 -10.78 -9.24 1.19
C GLU A 67 -9.32 -8.78 1.31
N VAL A 68 -8.91 -8.26 2.48
CA VAL A 68 -7.56 -7.74 2.71
C VAL A 68 -6.82 -8.56 3.75
N ARG A 69 -5.67 -9.10 3.35
CA ARG A 69 -4.70 -9.69 4.28
C ARG A 69 -3.52 -8.74 4.49
N VAL A 70 -3.37 -8.22 5.70
CA VAL A 70 -2.20 -7.41 6.06
C VAL A 70 -0.98 -8.29 6.27
N LEU A 71 0.06 -8.09 5.45
CA LEU A 71 1.30 -8.86 5.50
C LEU A 71 2.38 -8.19 6.38
N ARG A 72 2.46 -6.85 6.32
CA ARG A 72 3.48 -6.10 7.07
C ARG A 72 3.02 -4.67 7.31
N VAL A 73 3.29 -4.18 8.52
CA VAL A 73 3.15 -2.76 8.87
C VAL A 73 4.52 -2.20 9.24
N LYS A 74 4.88 -1.06 8.64
CA LYS A 74 6.01 -0.23 9.06
C LYS A 74 5.47 1.10 9.56
N ASN A 75 5.74 1.42 10.81
CA ASN A 75 5.21 2.61 11.46
C ASN A 75 6.36 3.53 11.88
N SER A 76 6.58 4.61 11.12
CA SER A 76 7.55 5.66 11.46
C SER A 76 6.96 6.79 12.31
N LEU A 77 5.71 6.66 12.76
CA LEU A 77 5.07 7.54 13.74
C LEU A 77 5.25 7.07 15.19
N ARG A 78 5.77 5.86 15.40
CA ARG A 78 5.95 5.30 16.75
C ARG A 78 6.93 6.14 17.57
N VAL A 79 6.66 6.28 18.85
CA VAL A 79 7.58 6.89 19.81
C VAL A 79 8.91 6.12 19.76
N GLY A 80 10.03 6.86 19.68
CA GLY A 80 11.37 6.27 19.63
C GLY A 80 11.83 5.74 18.28
N HIS A 81 11.08 5.98 17.19
CA HIS A 81 11.62 5.74 15.84
C HIS A 81 12.72 6.75 15.51
N ASP A 82 13.88 6.26 15.07
CA ASP A 82 14.94 7.11 14.53
C ASP A 82 14.51 7.68 13.17
N ALA A 83 14.29 8.98 13.14
CA ALA A 83 13.89 9.69 11.93
C ALA A 83 14.99 9.66 10.83
N GLY A 84 16.24 9.39 11.18
CA GLY A 84 17.34 9.22 10.23
C GLY A 84 17.12 8.05 9.27
N GLU A 85 16.48 6.97 9.74
CA GLU A 85 16.19 5.77 8.91
C GLU A 85 15.23 6.07 7.75
N THR A 86 14.39 7.09 7.91
CA THR A 86 13.38 7.48 6.92
C THR A 86 13.64 8.87 6.35
N ALA A 87 14.84 9.44 6.50
CA ALA A 87 15.16 10.80 6.07
C ALA A 87 14.12 11.84 6.57
N GLY A 88 13.59 11.65 7.78
CA GLY A 88 12.58 12.53 8.40
C GLY A 88 11.14 12.21 8.04
N TYR A 89 10.87 11.26 7.12
CA TYR A 89 9.50 10.93 6.75
C TYR A 89 8.72 10.24 7.88
N ARG A 90 7.52 10.76 8.11
CA ARG A 90 6.54 10.28 9.09
C ARG A 90 5.35 9.66 8.35
N MET A 91 5.24 8.33 8.40
CA MET A 91 4.26 7.57 7.65
C MET A 91 3.96 6.22 8.28
N VAL A 92 2.84 5.63 7.86
CA VAL A 92 2.57 4.21 8.05
C VAL A 92 2.54 3.56 6.67
N MET A 93 3.41 2.58 6.44
CA MET A 93 3.39 1.76 5.23
C MET A 93 2.78 0.41 5.54
N VAL A 94 1.85 -0.03 4.70
CA VAL A 94 1.20 -1.33 4.81
C VAL A 94 1.47 -2.11 3.54
N ASN A 95 2.01 -3.31 3.69
CA ASN A 95 2.00 -4.31 2.64
C ASN A 95 0.79 -5.20 2.89
N LEU A 96 -0.01 -5.41 1.85
CA LEU A 96 -1.19 -6.24 1.90
C LEU A 96 -1.27 -7.15 0.67
N SER A 97 -2.01 -8.24 0.83
CA SER A 97 -2.47 -9.11 -0.25
C SER A 97 -3.99 -9.00 -0.35
N LEU A 98 -4.53 -9.13 -1.56
CA LEU A 98 -5.97 -9.23 -1.77
C LEU A 98 -6.35 -10.71 -1.74
N VAL A 99 -7.38 -11.05 -0.99
CA VAL A 99 -7.91 -12.40 -0.83
C VAL A 99 -9.36 -12.37 -1.32
N THR A 100 -9.52 -12.40 -2.64
CA THR A 100 -10.79 -12.43 -3.34
C THR A 100 -10.96 -13.74 -4.10
N ALA A 101 -12.17 -14.05 -4.52
CA ALA A 101 -12.43 -15.21 -5.41
C ALA A 101 -11.60 -15.14 -6.71
N GLU A 102 -11.26 -13.94 -7.18
CA GLU A 102 -10.40 -13.77 -8.34
C GLU A 102 -8.94 -14.11 -8.05
N THR A 103 -8.38 -13.63 -6.94
CA THR A 103 -6.99 -13.95 -6.57
C THR A 103 -6.80 -15.43 -6.25
N GLU A 104 -7.81 -16.07 -5.64
CA GLU A 104 -7.83 -17.53 -5.43
C GLU A 104 -7.84 -18.30 -6.76
N ARG A 105 -8.72 -17.90 -7.69
CA ARG A 105 -8.78 -18.51 -9.03
C ARG A 105 -7.46 -18.38 -9.81
N LEU A 106 -6.72 -17.28 -9.58
CA LEU A 106 -5.41 -17.04 -10.18
C LEU A 106 -4.25 -17.69 -9.41
N GLY A 107 -4.49 -18.24 -8.23
CA GLY A 107 -3.46 -18.84 -7.36
C GLY A 107 -2.46 -17.83 -6.79
N VAL A 108 -2.90 -16.59 -6.55
CA VAL A 108 -2.06 -15.47 -6.07
C VAL A 108 -2.53 -14.90 -4.73
N ASP A 109 -3.38 -15.63 -4.00
CA ASP A 109 -3.98 -15.28 -2.71
C ASP A 109 -3.09 -15.59 -1.49
N TRP A 110 -1.81 -15.95 -1.72
CA TRP A 110 -0.84 -16.28 -0.68
C TRP A 110 -0.45 -15.06 0.19
#